data_AF-A0ABD2MFP8-F1
#
_entry.id   AF-A0ABD2MFP8-F1
#
_cell.length_a   1.000
_cell.length_b   1.000
_cell.length_c   1.000
_cell.angle_alpha   90.00
_cell.angle_beta   90.00
_cell.angle_gamma   90.00
#
_symmetry.space_group_name_H-M   'P 1'
#
loop_
_entity.id
_entity.type
_entity.pdbx_description
1 polymer ?
#
loop_
_entity_poly.entity_id
_entity_poly.type
_entity_poly.pdbx_seq_one_letter_code
_entity_poly.pdbx_strand_id
1 'polypeptide(L)'
;MSKNADEKCFCPTNDTCLKKGLMDLFKCIGVPIYVSLPHFYDSDESYLRTVKGLNPNKEKHSIEILFEHMTGGPVSARKRLQFNMPIEPNSKVTLFNDLPNAIHPIFWVEEGVSLNNTFTKPIKDLFRIMKIVKITKWLILVASLVGIVIAAYLMYKNTGNVDITTAVKIKPKDFESPISRINGDAKNGYVNSAMNNDSDKF
;
A
#
# COMPACT_ATOMS: atom_id res chain seq x y z
N MET A 1 -36.96 -16.01 -13.95
CA MET A 1 -36.33 -14.67 -14.16
C MET A 1 -35.31 -14.46 -13.05
N SER A 2 -34.23 -13.71 -13.31
CA SER A 2 -33.34 -13.31 -12.22
C SER A 2 -34.12 -12.58 -11.14
N LYS A 3 -33.90 -12.95 -9.87
CA LYS A 3 -34.56 -12.35 -8.71
C LYS A 3 -33.85 -11.07 -8.21
N ASN A 4 -32.69 -10.76 -8.79
CA ASN A 4 -31.89 -9.62 -8.39
C ASN A 4 -32.43 -8.33 -9.03
N ALA A 5 -32.81 -7.35 -8.21
CA ALA A 5 -33.35 -6.08 -8.69
C ALA A 5 -32.30 -5.25 -9.46
N ASP A 6 -31.02 -5.38 -9.07
CA ASP A 6 -29.90 -4.65 -9.69
C ASP A 6 -29.59 -5.16 -11.11
N GLU A 7 -30.03 -6.37 -11.45
CA GLU A 7 -29.80 -6.98 -12.77
C GLU A 7 -30.87 -6.64 -13.80
N LYS A 8 -31.95 -5.95 -13.41
CA LYS A 8 -33.06 -5.61 -14.32
C LYS A 8 -32.62 -4.81 -15.55
N CYS A 9 -31.59 -3.98 -15.42
CA CYS A 9 -31.05 -3.20 -16.53
C CYS A 9 -30.37 -4.04 -17.62
N PHE A 10 -29.99 -5.29 -17.31
CA PHE A 10 -29.41 -6.23 -18.28
C PHE A 10 -30.47 -7.05 -19.04
N CYS A 11 -31.75 -6.90 -18.72
CA CYS A 11 -32.79 -7.63 -19.41
C CYS A 11 -32.90 -7.17 -20.88
N PRO A 12 -33.21 -8.11 -21.80
CA PRO A 12 -33.43 -7.78 -23.21
C PRO A 12 -34.48 -6.67 -23.39
N THR A 13 -35.58 -6.77 -22.65
CA THR A 13 -36.66 -5.77 -22.61
C THR A 13 -37.08 -5.46 -21.17
N ASN A 14 -37.95 -4.46 -20.98
CA ASN A 14 -38.48 -4.10 -19.66
C ASN A 14 -39.34 -5.21 -19.03
N ASP A 15 -40.01 -6.02 -19.86
CA ASP A 15 -40.98 -7.02 -19.41
C ASP A 15 -40.44 -8.46 -19.50
N THR A 16 -39.36 -8.68 -20.27
CA THR A 16 -38.77 -10.00 -20.47
C THR A 16 -37.31 -10.04 -20.03
N CYS A 17 -37.03 -10.93 -19.08
CA CYS A 17 -35.70 -11.16 -18.51
C CYS A 17 -35.31 -12.63 -18.64
N LEU A 18 -34.02 -12.87 -18.89
CA LEU A 18 -33.45 -14.21 -18.82
C LEU A 18 -33.48 -14.74 -17.37
N LYS A 19 -33.35 -16.05 -17.21
CA LYS A 19 -33.13 -16.66 -15.89
C LYS A 19 -31.66 -16.52 -15.51
N LYS A 20 -31.33 -16.87 -14.27
CA LYS A 20 -29.98 -16.72 -13.70
C LYS A 20 -28.92 -17.36 -14.61
N GLY A 21 -27.79 -16.67 -14.76
CA GLY A 21 -26.54 -17.22 -15.33
C GLY A 21 -26.33 -16.96 -16.82
N LEU A 22 -27.25 -16.22 -17.47
CA LEU A 22 -27.12 -15.81 -18.87
C LEU A 22 -27.18 -14.29 -19.02
N MET A 23 -26.47 -13.79 -20.02
CA MET A 23 -26.48 -12.39 -20.43
C MET A 23 -26.73 -12.28 -21.94
N ASP A 24 -27.59 -11.34 -22.33
CA ASP A 24 -27.87 -11.04 -23.74
C ASP A 24 -26.81 -10.10 -24.33
N LEU A 25 -26.20 -10.50 -25.46
CA LEU A 25 -25.23 -9.70 -26.20
C LEU A 25 -25.80 -9.06 -27.47
N PHE A 26 -27.09 -9.19 -27.75
CA PHE A 26 -27.72 -8.66 -28.96
C PHE A 26 -27.40 -7.18 -29.17
N LYS A 27 -27.50 -6.36 -28.11
CA LYS A 27 -27.20 -4.91 -28.16
C LYS A 27 -25.72 -4.61 -28.46
N CYS A 28 -24.81 -5.56 -28.22
CA CYS A 28 -23.37 -5.38 -28.44
C CYS A 28 -22.94 -5.78 -29.86
N ILE A 29 -23.50 -6.87 -30.39
CA ILE A 29 -23.01 -7.50 -31.64
C ILE A 29 -24.06 -7.63 -32.74
N GLY A 30 -25.33 -7.30 -32.48
CA GLY A 30 -26.41 -7.32 -33.47
C GLY A 30 -26.94 -8.71 -33.86
N VAL A 31 -26.52 -9.77 -33.16
CA VAL A 31 -26.96 -11.16 -33.39
C VAL A 31 -27.46 -11.79 -32.09
N PRO A 32 -28.43 -12.73 -32.14
CA PRO A 32 -29.07 -13.29 -30.94
C PRO A 32 -28.15 -14.30 -30.25
N ILE A 33 -27.15 -13.80 -29.53
CA ILE A 33 -26.19 -14.62 -28.80
C ILE A 33 -26.26 -14.28 -27.33
N TYR A 34 -26.35 -15.32 -26.51
CA TYR A 34 -26.33 -15.23 -25.06
C TYR A 34 -25.04 -15.83 -24.51
N VAL A 35 -24.43 -15.16 -23.54
CA VAL A 35 -23.24 -15.66 -22.85
C VAL A 35 -23.62 -16.25 -21.50
N SER A 36 -23.01 -17.38 -21.17
CA SER A 36 -23.08 -18.04 -19.87
C SER A 36 -21.70 -18.57 -19.46
N LEU A 37 -21.61 -19.16 -18.26
CA LEU A 37 -20.47 -20.02 -17.94
C LEU A 37 -20.58 -21.37 -18.68
N PRO A 38 -19.45 -22.06 -18.94
CA PRO A 38 -19.47 -23.34 -19.64
C PRO A 38 -20.38 -24.38 -18.99
N HIS A 39 -21.04 -25.16 -19.83
CA HIS A 39 -22.06 -26.14 -19.46
C HIS A 39 -23.16 -25.57 -18.55
N PHE A 40 -23.47 -24.27 -18.69
CA PHE A 40 -24.41 -23.56 -17.83
C PHE A 40 -24.08 -23.67 -16.32
N TYR A 41 -22.78 -23.70 -15.98
CA TYR A 41 -22.35 -23.64 -14.59
C TYR A 41 -22.90 -22.38 -13.88
N ASP A 42 -23.30 -22.54 -12.61
CA ASP A 42 -23.96 -21.50 -11.79
C ASP A 42 -25.19 -20.81 -12.43
N SER A 43 -25.84 -21.47 -13.39
CA SER A 43 -27.04 -20.97 -14.06
C SER A 43 -28.31 -21.65 -13.52
N ASP A 44 -29.47 -21.15 -13.92
CA ASP A 44 -30.77 -21.78 -13.61
C ASP A 44 -30.82 -23.21 -14.17
N GLU A 45 -31.21 -24.19 -13.34
CA GLU A 45 -31.22 -25.62 -13.72
C GLU A 45 -32.08 -25.93 -14.94
N SER A 46 -33.06 -25.10 -15.26
CA SER A 46 -33.90 -25.34 -16.44
C SER A 46 -33.10 -25.36 -17.75
N TYR A 47 -31.96 -24.66 -17.83
CA TYR A 47 -31.07 -24.71 -19.00
C TYR A 47 -30.36 -26.06 -19.16
N LEU A 48 -30.11 -26.77 -18.06
CA LEU A 48 -29.51 -28.12 -18.09
C LEU A 48 -30.50 -29.18 -18.61
N ARG A 49 -31.80 -28.92 -18.48
CA ARG A 49 -32.85 -29.87 -18.87
C ARG A 49 -33.18 -29.81 -20.37
N THR A 50 -32.81 -28.73 -21.04
CA THR A 50 -33.11 -28.52 -22.47
C THR A 50 -32.07 -29.12 -23.41
N VAL A 51 -30.87 -29.44 -22.94
CA VAL A 51 -29.77 -29.93 -23.77
C VAL A 51 -29.08 -31.12 -23.11
N LYS A 52 -28.93 -32.23 -23.82
CA LYS A 52 -28.21 -33.42 -23.33
C LYS A 52 -26.70 -33.23 -23.47
N GLY A 53 -25.93 -33.83 -22.56
CA GLY A 53 -24.45 -33.82 -22.60
C GLY A 53 -23.79 -32.70 -21.79
N LEU A 54 -24.58 -31.89 -21.08
CA LEU A 54 -24.06 -30.85 -20.18
C LEU A 54 -23.58 -31.45 -18.86
N ASN A 55 -22.38 -31.08 -18.40
CA ASN A 55 -21.81 -31.53 -17.13
C ASN A 55 -21.11 -30.36 -16.42
N PRO A 56 -21.86 -29.45 -15.78
CA PRO A 56 -21.29 -28.29 -15.08
C PRO A 56 -20.35 -28.75 -13.96
N ASN A 57 -19.13 -28.20 -13.94
CA ASN A 57 -18.12 -28.51 -12.94
C ASN A 57 -17.42 -27.22 -12.53
N LYS A 58 -17.26 -26.99 -11.22
CA LYS A 58 -16.70 -25.76 -10.69
C LYS A 58 -15.27 -25.53 -11.15
N GLU A 59 -14.41 -26.52 -11.03
CA GLU A 59 -12.98 -26.40 -11.32
C GLU A 59 -12.71 -26.14 -12.81
N LYS A 60 -13.56 -26.67 -13.69
CA LYS A 60 -13.44 -26.56 -15.14
C LYS A 60 -14.21 -25.38 -15.74
N HIS A 61 -15.30 -24.93 -15.12
CA HIS A 61 -16.25 -24.00 -15.73
C HIS A 61 -16.47 -22.71 -14.93
N SER A 62 -15.79 -22.51 -13.80
CA SER A 62 -15.70 -21.21 -13.11
C SER A 62 -14.82 -20.22 -13.88
N ILE A 63 -14.97 -18.93 -13.58
CA ILE A 63 -13.95 -17.93 -13.89
C ILE A 63 -13.06 -17.80 -12.66
N GLU A 64 -11.74 -17.89 -12.84
CA GLU A 64 -10.76 -17.79 -11.76
C GLU A 64 -9.73 -16.72 -12.10
N ILE A 65 -9.53 -15.76 -11.20
CA ILE A 65 -8.52 -14.73 -11.36
C ILE A 65 -7.79 -14.56 -10.04
N LEU A 66 -6.50 -14.88 -10.03
CA LEU A 66 -5.61 -14.69 -8.92
C LEU A 66 -4.86 -13.37 -9.10
N PHE A 67 -5.24 -12.37 -8.32
CA PHE A 67 -4.56 -11.08 -8.28
C PHE A 67 -3.43 -11.06 -7.25
N GLU A 68 -2.33 -10.41 -7.60
CA GLU A 68 -1.34 -9.98 -6.63
C GLU A 68 -1.83 -8.70 -5.95
N HIS A 69 -1.90 -8.69 -4.61
CA HIS A 69 -2.57 -7.64 -3.84
C HIS A 69 -1.93 -6.25 -3.92
N MET A 70 -0.60 -6.15 -4.05
CA MET A 70 0.09 -4.86 -4.02
C MET A 70 0.09 -4.15 -5.38
N THR A 71 0.29 -4.90 -6.45
CA THR A 71 0.33 -4.38 -7.84
C THR A 71 -1.03 -4.42 -8.50
N GLY A 72 -1.98 -5.23 -8.00
CA GLY A 72 -3.28 -5.47 -8.62
C GLY A 72 -3.21 -6.30 -9.91
N GLY A 73 -2.03 -6.75 -10.32
CA GLY A 73 -1.85 -7.53 -11.55
C GLY A 73 -2.29 -9.00 -11.38
N PRO A 74 -2.90 -9.62 -12.41
CA PRO A 74 -3.24 -11.04 -12.35
C PRO A 74 -1.97 -11.91 -12.44
N VAL A 75 -1.73 -12.76 -11.45
CA VAL A 75 -0.67 -13.80 -11.45
C VAL A 75 -1.09 -14.97 -12.34
N SER A 76 -2.36 -15.34 -12.25
CA SER A 76 -3.01 -16.31 -13.12
C SER A 76 -4.47 -15.90 -13.32
N ALA A 77 -4.98 -16.03 -14.53
CA ALA A 77 -6.38 -15.82 -14.83
C ALA A 77 -6.85 -16.88 -15.82
N ARG A 78 -8.07 -17.38 -15.63
CA ARG A 78 -8.79 -18.28 -16.52
C ARG A 78 -10.21 -17.75 -16.65
N LYS A 79 -10.48 -17.06 -17.74
CA LYS A 79 -11.80 -16.58 -18.11
C LYS A 79 -12.43 -17.60 -19.05
N ARG A 80 -13.58 -18.12 -18.65
CA ARG A 80 -14.29 -19.18 -19.38
C ARG A 80 -15.69 -18.73 -19.68
N LEU A 81 -16.06 -18.71 -20.96
CA LEU A 81 -17.37 -18.25 -21.42
C LEU A 81 -17.93 -19.22 -22.45
N GLN A 82 -19.23 -19.41 -22.42
CA GLN A 82 -19.99 -20.18 -23.38
C GLN A 82 -20.91 -19.25 -24.17
N PHE A 83 -20.91 -19.43 -25.48
CA PHE A 83 -21.77 -18.71 -26.41
C PHE A 83 -22.93 -19.61 -26.80
N ASN A 84 -24.14 -19.08 -26.61
CA ASN A 84 -25.39 -19.80 -26.80
C ASN A 84 -26.29 -19.02 -27.74
N MET A 85 -27.19 -19.72 -28.42
CA MET A 85 -28.21 -19.12 -29.29
C MET A 85 -29.60 -19.55 -28.80
N PRO A 86 -30.58 -18.63 -28.64
CA PRO A 86 -31.96 -19.02 -28.45
C PRO A 86 -32.47 -19.67 -29.74
N ILE A 87 -33.04 -20.86 -29.59
CA ILE A 87 -33.74 -21.57 -30.64
C ILE A 87 -35.21 -21.60 -30.26
N GLU A 88 -36.06 -21.21 -31.19
CA GLU A 88 -37.51 -21.21 -31.03
C GLU A 88 -38.21 -21.66 -32.32
N PRO A 89 -39.40 -22.27 -32.22
CA PRO A 89 -40.20 -22.60 -33.38
C PRO A 89 -40.53 -21.35 -34.20
N ASN A 90 -40.35 -21.42 -35.53
CA ASN A 90 -40.72 -20.32 -36.42
C ASN A 90 -41.52 -20.82 -37.63
N SER A 91 -42.83 -20.57 -37.62
CA SER A 91 -43.77 -20.98 -38.68
C SER A 91 -43.44 -20.43 -40.07
N LYS A 92 -42.65 -19.37 -40.16
CA LYS A 92 -42.22 -18.76 -41.44
C LYS A 92 -41.04 -19.48 -42.08
N VAL A 93 -40.31 -20.30 -41.31
CA VAL A 93 -39.13 -21.03 -41.78
C VAL A 93 -39.37 -22.50 -41.53
N THR A 94 -39.66 -23.25 -42.60
CA THR A 94 -40.03 -24.67 -42.51
C THR A 94 -39.04 -25.53 -41.72
N LEU A 95 -37.74 -25.23 -41.81
CA LEU A 95 -36.69 -25.92 -41.06
C LEU A 95 -36.82 -25.72 -39.53
N PHE A 96 -37.40 -24.60 -39.08
CA PHE A 96 -37.46 -24.24 -37.66
C PHE A 96 -38.83 -24.57 -37.04
N ASN A 97 -39.79 -25.10 -37.80
CA ASN A 97 -41.13 -25.40 -37.30
C ASN A 97 -41.14 -26.37 -36.11
N ASP A 98 -40.26 -27.37 -36.13
CA ASP A 98 -40.24 -28.46 -35.16
C ASP A 98 -39.11 -28.32 -34.12
N LEU A 99 -38.46 -27.16 -34.05
CA LEU A 99 -37.40 -26.94 -33.09
C LEU A 99 -37.96 -26.71 -31.68
N PRO A 100 -37.32 -27.27 -30.62
CA PRO A 100 -37.74 -26.98 -29.25
C PRO A 100 -37.41 -25.54 -28.88
N ASN A 101 -38.18 -24.97 -27.96
CA ASN A 101 -37.80 -23.72 -27.30
C ASN A 101 -36.68 -24.01 -26.29
N ALA A 102 -35.44 -23.63 -26.64
CA ALA A 102 -34.25 -23.92 -25.85
C ALA A 102 -33.15 -22.90 -26.11
N ILE A 103 -32.24 -22.74 -25.15
CA ILE A 103 -31.00 -21.99 -25.36
C ILE A 103 -29.89 -22.99 -25.67
N HIS A 104 -29.47 -23.03 -26.94
CA HIS A 104 -28.56 -24.03 -27.44
C HIS A 104 -27.11 -23.54 -27.35
N PRO A 105 -26.22 -24.26 -26.65
CA PRO A 105 -24.80 -23.92 -26.59
C PRO A 105 -24.14 -24.21 -27.94
N ILE A 106 -23.37 -23.26 -28.46
CA ILE A 106 -22.64 -23.45 -29.73
C ILE A 106 -21.22 -23.91 -29.42
N PHE A 107 -20.50 -23.15 -28.60
CA PHE A 107 -19.15 -23.46 -28.15
C PHE A 107 -18.84 -22.71 -26.86
N TRP A 108 -17.82 -23.16 -26.14
CA TRP A 108 -17.21 -22.42 -25.05
C TRP A 108 -15.72 -22.25 -25.31
N VAL A 109 -15.14 -21.20 -24.74
CA VAL A 109 -13.72 -20.88 -24.85
C VAL A 109 -13.15 -20.60 -23.47
N GLU A 110 -11.89 -20.96 -23.29
CA GLU A 110 -11.07 -20.52 -22.16
C GLU A 110 -9.99 -19.57 -22.70
N GLU A 111 -9.98 -18.36 -22.15
CA GLU A 111 -8.90 -17.39 -22.28
C GLU A 111 -8.12 -17.41 -20.97
N GLY A 112 -6.85 -17.79 -21.03
CA GLY A 112 -6.03 -18.01 -19.84
C GLY A 112 -4.67 -17.36 -19.94
N VAL A 113 -4.19 -16.83 -18.80
CA VAL A 113 -2.81 -16.40 -18.60
C VAL A 113 -2.27 -17.01 -17.32
N SER A 114 -1.02 -17.44 -17.35
CA SER A 114 -0.27 -17.88 -16.19
C SER A 114 1.12 -17.29 -16.29
N LEU A 115 1.52 -16.46 -15.32
CA LEU A 115 2.86 -15.89 -15.36
C LEU A 115 3.91 -16.99 -15.20
N ASN A 116 4.79 -17.07 -16.19
CA ASN A 116 5.98 -17.92 -16.11
C ASN A 116 7.03 -17.32 -15.15
N ASN A 117 8.05 -18.10 -14.82
CA ASN A 117 9.19 -17.70 -14.01
C ASN A 117 9.86 -16.41 -14.48
N THR A 118 9.85 -16.13 -15.78
CA THR A 118 10.41 -14.89 -16.35
C THR A 118 9.72 -13.63 -15.82
N PHE A 119 8.39 -13.66 -15.69
CA PHE A 119 7.61 -12.51 -15.22
C PHE A 119 7.38 -12.53 -13.70
N THR A 120 7.38 -13.70 -13.07
CA THR A 120 7.26 -13.79 -11.60
C THR A 120 8.55 -13.47 -10.85
N LYS A 121 9.73 -13.62 -11.47
CA LYS A 121 11.02 -13.27 -10.84
C LYS A 121 11.12 -11.79 -10.44
N PRO A 122 10.90 -10.81 -11.34
CA PRO A 122 10.92 -9.40 -10.96
C PRO A 122 9.95 -9.05 -9.83
N ILE A 123 8.75 -9.65 -9.85
CA ILE A 123 7.75 -9.48 -8.79
C ILE A 123 8.26 -10.03 -7.45
N LYS A 124 8.83 -11.24 -7.45
CA LYS A 124 9.43 -11.85 -6.25
C LYS A 124 10.60 -11.02 -5.71
N ASP A 125 11.46 -10.50 -6.58
CA ASP A 125 12.61 -9.68 -6.20
C ASP A 125 12.17 -8.34 -5.60
N LEU A 126 11.15 -7.70 -6.17
CA LEU A 126 10.52 -6.51 -5.60
C LEU A 126 10.05 -6.77 -4.16
N PHE A 127 9.29 -7.85 -3.94
CA PHE A 127 8.83 -8.21 -2.59
C PHE A 127 9.97 -8.54 -1.63
N ARG A 128 11.05 -9.14 -2.13
CA ARG A 128 12.25 -9.42 -1.34
C ARG A 128 12.92 -8.13 -0.87
N ILE A 129 13.09 -7.15 -1.76
CA ILE A 129 13.65 -5.84 -1.44
C ILE A 129 12.77 -5.11 -0.42
N MET A 130 11.45 -5.10 -0.62
CA MET A 130 10.51 -4.49 0.34
C MET A 130 10.63 -5.12 1.74
N LYS A 131 10.77 -6.45 1.82
CA LYS A 131 10.96 -7.15 3.09
C LYS A 131 12.29 -6.76 3.76
N ILE A 132 13.38 -6.68 3.00
CA ILE A 132 14.69 -6.25 3.52
C ILE A 132 14.60 -4.82 4.06
N VAL A 133 14.06 -3.88 3.29
CA VAL A 133 13.90 -2.48 3.72
C VAL A 133 13.08 -2.39 5.00
N LYS A 134 11.99 -3.15 5.12
CA LYS A 134 11.17 -3.20 6.34
C LYS A 134 11.96 -3.67 7.55
N ILE A 135 12.74 -4.74 7.41
CA ILE A 135 13.58 -5.29 8.49
C ILE A 135 14.65 -4.27 8.89
N THR A 136 15.38 -3.71 7.91
CA THR A 136 16.43 -2.71 8.15
C THR A 136 15.87 -1.48 8.86
N LYS A 137 14.69 -0.98 8.45
CA LYS A 137 14.01 0.13 9.13
C LYS A 137 13.78 -0.18 10.61
N TRP A 138 13.24 -1.36 10.94
CA TRP A 138 12.98 -1.74 12.32
C TRP A 138 14.27 -1.88 13.13
N LEU A 139 15.33 -2.44 12.55
CA LEU A 139 16.64 -2.55 13.22
C LEU A 139 17.23 -1.17 13.54
N ILE A 140 17.18 -0.22 12.60
CA ILE A 140 17.66 1.14 12.83
C ILE A 140 16.88 1.81 13.95
N LEU A 141 15.53 1.70 13.94
CA LEU A 141 14.69 2.29 14.99
C LEU A 141 15.01 1.71 16.38
N VAL A 142 15.18 0.39 16.49
CA VAL A 142 15.55 -0.25 17.76
C VAL A 142 16.95 0.18 18.21
N ALA A 143 17.92 0.21 17.30
CA ALA A 143 19.29 0.64 17.61
C ALA A 143 19.33 2.10 18.08
N SER A 144 18.58 2.99 17.42
CA SER A 144 18.45 4.40 17.85
C SER A 144 17.82 4.53 19.23
N LEU A 145 16.76 3.77 19.52
CA LEU A 145 16.12 3.79 20.83
C LEU A 145 17.08 3.31 21.94
N VAL A 146 17.79 2.21 21.70
CA VAL A 146 18.80 1.69 22.63
C VAL A 146 19.92 2.70 22.85
N GLY A 147 20.39 3.37 21.79
CA GLY A 147 21.41 4.42 21.89
C GLY A 147 20.98 5.59 22.77
N ILE A 148 19.73 6.05 22.64
CA ILE A 148 19.16 7.13 23.49
C ILE A 148 19.12 6.69 24.96
N VAL A 149 18.68 5.46 25.24
CA VAL A 149 18.61 4.93 26.62
C VAL A 149 20.00 4.85 27.24
N ILE A 150 21.00 4.36 26.50
CA ILE A 150 22.39 4.28 26.97
C ILE A 150 22.94 5.69 27.25
N ALA A 151 22.72 6.64 26.33
CA ALA A 151 23.17 8.01 26.51
C ALA A 151 22.55 8.66 27.75
N ALA A 152 21.24 8.51 27.95
CA ALA A 152 20.53 9.01 29.13
C ALA A 152 21.07 8.40 30.44
N TYR A 153 21.35 7.08 30.44
CA TYR A 153 21.94 6.40 31.58
C TYR A 153 23.36 6.92 31.92
N LEU A 154 24.19 7.14 30.91
CA LEU A 154 25.54 7.70 31.09
C LEU A 154 25.49 9.14 31.61
N MET A 155 24.57 9.97 31.11
CA MET A 155 24.37 11.33 31.62
C MET A 155 23.93 11.33 33.09
N TYR A 156 22.94 10.50 33.45
CA TYR A 156 22.48 10.37 34.84
C TYR A 156 23.61 9.95 35.79
N LYS A 157 24.46 9.00 35.37
CA LYS A 157 25.61 8.56 36.17
C LYS A 157 26.66 9.68 36.32
N ASN A 158 26.92 10.45 35.27
CA ASN A 158 27.98 11.46 35.30
C ASN A 158 27.62 12.72 36.12
N THR A 159 26.33 13.06 36.24
CA THR A 159 25.87 14.17 37.10
C THR A 159 26.15 13.95 38.59
N GLY A 160 26.44 12.71 39.03
CA GLY A 160 26.87 12.41 40.40
C GLY A 160 28.33 12.77 40.74
N ASN A 161 29.18 13.08 39.75
CA ASN A 161 30.61 13.38 39.92
C ASN A 161 30.94 14.81 39.45
N VAL A 162 30.40 15.82 40.12
CA VAL A 162 30.77 17.22 39.86
C VAL A 162 31.98 17.59 40.73
N ASP A 163 33.18 17.62 40.14
CA ASP A 163 34.36 18.20 40.78
C ASP A 163 34.19 19.72 40.83
N ILE A 164 33.96 20.26 42.03
CA ILE A 164 33.87 21.70 42.28
C ILE A 164 35.27 22.28 42.10
N THR A 165 35.46 23.12 41.07
CA THR A 165 36.70 23.88 40.90
C THR A 165 36.96 24.73 42.15
N THR A 166 37.96 24.38 42.95
CA THR A 166 38.29 25.08 44.19
C THR A 166 38.71 26.52 43.91
N ALA A 167 37.96 27.49 44.43
CA ALA A 167 38.33 28.91 44.33
C ALA A 167 39.69 29.16 45.02
N VAL A 168 40.62 29.81 44.31
CA VAL A 168 41.93 30.21 44.85
C VAL A 168 41.71 31.19 46.01
N LYS A 169 42.00 30.76 47.25
CA LYS A 169 42.03 31.66 48.41
C LYS A 169 43.30 32.50 48.37
N ILE A 170 43.17 33.80 48.12
CA ILE A 170 44.25 34.77 48.35
C ILE A 170 44.43 34.95 49.86
N LYS A 171 45.62 34.71 50.41
CA LYS A 171 45.94 34.98 51.83
C LYS A 171 46.10 36.49 52.07
N PRO A 172 45.55 37.06 53.17
CA PRO A 172 45.84 38.44 53.55
C PRO A 172 47.30 38.56 53.99
N LYS A 173 47.96 39.65 53.62
CA LYS A 173 49.32 40.00 54.07
C LYS A 173 49.16 40.84 55.34
N ASP A 174 49.72 40.37 56.45
CA ASP A 174 49.61 41.01 57.77
C ASP A 174 50.21 42.42 57.74
N PHE A 175 49.45 43.38 58.27
CA PHE A 175 49.81 44.79 58.38
C PHE A 175 50.49 45.01 59.75
N GLU A 176 51.82 45.14 59.76
CA GLU A 176 52.56 45.66 60.91
C GLU A 176 52.96 47.12 60.63
N SER A 177 52.49 48.04 61.48
CA SER A 177 52.92 49.43 61.53
C SER A 177 53.76 49.69 62.78
N PRO A 178 54.84 50.47 62.66
CA PRO A 178 55.19 51.41 63.73
C PRO A 178 55.47 52.84 63.24
N ILE A 179 54.63 53.77 63.69
CA ILE A 179 54.90 55.11 64.29
C ILE A 179 56.41 55.38 64.53
N SER A 180 57.08 56.53 64.29
CA SER A 180 56.84 57.90 63.79
C SER A 180 58.20 58.62 63.66
N ARG A 181 58.31 59.69 62.84
CA ARG A 181 58.78 61.05 63.23
C ARG A 181 58.98 61.93 61.99
N ILE A 182 58.31 63.07 61.99
CA ILE A 182 58.54 64.17 61.05
C ILE A 182 59.79 64.91 61.52
N ASN A 183 60.79 65.03 60.65
CA ASN A 183 61.85 66.02 60.79
C ASN A 183 61.77 66.91 59.54
N GLY A 184 61.48 68.20 59.77
CA GLY A 184 61.51 69.20 58.71
C GLY A 184 62.95 69.52 58.33
N ASP A 185 63.22 69.57 57.03
CA ASP A 185 63.84 70.73 56.38
C ASP A 185 64.05 70.49 54.87
N ALA A 186 64.00 71.60 54.14
CA ALA A 186 64.55 71.83 52.80
C ALA A 186 63.86 71.22 51.54
N LYS A 187 63.06 72.09 50.91
CA LYS A 187 63.08 72.49 49.47
C LYS A 187 63.78 71.53 48.49
N ASN A 188 63.03 71.03 47.50
CA ASN A 188 63.24 71.29 46.06
C ASN A 188 62.21 70.50 45.23
N GLY A 189 61.50 71.21 44.36
CA GLY A 189 60.49 70.62 43.48
C GLY A 189 61.09 70.03 42.21
N TYR A 190 60.31 69.17 41.54
CA TYR A 190 60.35 68.98 40.09
C TYR A 190 58.94 68.59 39.60
N VAL A 191 58.48 69.33 38.60
CA VAL A 191 57.28 69.08 37.78
C VAL A 191 57.69 68.21 36.59
N ASN A 192 56.77 67.39 36.06
CA ASN A 192 56.46 67.12 34.63
C ASN A 192 55.71 65.77 34.53
N SER A 193 54.44 65.69 34.10
CA SER A 193 53.83 65.90 32.75
C SER A 193 53.84 64.68 31.82
N ALA A 194 52.73 64.54 31.07
CA ALA A 194 52.31 63.54 30.06
C ALA A 194 51.57 62.31 30.66
N MET A 195 50.22 62.22 30.69
CA MET A 195 49.23 62.14 29.59
C MET A 195 49.60 61.15 28.48
N ASN A 196 48.89 60.00 28.44
CA ASN A 196 47.91 59.80 27.37
C ASN A 196 46.83 58.78 27.77
N ASN A 197 45.58 59.23 27.70
CA ASN A 197 44.38 58.40 27.60
C ASN A 197 44.23 57.94 26.15
N ASP A 198 43.68 56.74 25.93
CA ASP A 198 42.39 56.60 25.24
C ASP A 198 41.85 55.19 25.48
N SER A 199 40.75 54.97 26.20
CA SER A 199 39.32 55.26 25.91
C SER A 199 38.78 54.68 24.61
N ASP A 200 37.71 53.90 24.80
CA ASP A 200 36.53 53.74 23.95
C ASP A 200 36.56 52.65 22.85
N LYS A 201 35.70 51.61 22.86
CA LYS A 201 34.22 51.50 22.94
C LYS A 201 33.70 51.13 21.55
N PHE A 202 33.30 49.86 21.36
CA PHE A 202 32.10 49.36 20.66
C PHE A 202 32.13 47.83 20.65
#